data_AF-A0A2V9VS49-F1
#
_entry.id   AF-A0A2V9VS49-F1
#
_cell.length_a   1.000
_cell.length_b   1.000
_cell.length_c   1.000
_cell.angle_alpha   90.00
_cell.angle_beta   90.00
_cell.angle_gamma   90.00
#
_symmetry.space_group_name_H-M   'P 1'
#
loop_
_entity.id
_entity.type
_entity.pdbx_description
1 polymer ?
#
loop_
_entity_poly.entity_id
_entity_poly.type
_entity_poly.pdbx_seq_one_letter_code
_entity_poly.pdbx_strand_id
1 'polypeptide(L)' 'CGRCVEACQNVEVNETLSINWEDPNPRVLWDGGSTIGESSCVSCGHCITVCPCNALMEKTMLGHAGFLTSLKKSALSGMI' A
#
# COMPACT_ATOMS: atom_id res chain seq x y z
N CYS A 1 -4.59 -0.38 9.53
CA CYS A 1 -5.82 0.39 9.78
C CYS A 1 -7.01 -0.08 8.94
N GLY A 2 -6.84 -0.81 7.83
CA GLY A 2 -7.96 -1.35 7.06
C GLY A 2 -8.56 -0.40 6.01
N ARG A 3 -8.22 0.89 6.01
CA ARG A 3 -8.76 1.90 5.06
C ARG A 3 -8.55 1.54 3.59
N CYS A 4 -7.43 0.91 3.24
CA CYS A 4 -7.18 0.47 1.86
C CYS A 4 -8.12 -0.67 1.43
N VAL A 5 -8.47 -1.57 2.35
CA VAL A 5 -9.43 -2.67 2.10
C VAL A 5 -10.83 -2.10 1.91
N GLU A 6 -11.25 -1.20 2.82
CA GLU A 6 -12.54 -0.51 2.71
C GLU A 6 -12.68 0.24 1.38
N ALA A 7 -11.66 1.00 0.99
CA ALA A 7 -11.66 1.69 -0.31
C ALA A 7 -11.76 0.71 -1.49
N CYS A 8 -11.01 -0.40 -1.45
CA CYS A 8 -11.00 -1.39 -2.51
C CYS A 8 -12.35 -2.14 -2.65
N GLN A 9 -13.01 -2.43 -1.53
CA GLN A 9 -14.24 -3.23 -1.51
C GLN A 9 -15.50 -2.38 -1.66
N ASN A 10 -15.58 -1.26 -0.93
CA ASN A 10 -16.83 -0.50 -0.81
C ASN A 10 -16.90 0.70 -1.75
N VAL A 11 -15.75 1.29 -2.11
CA VAL A 11 -15.72 2.49 -2.96
C VAL A 11 -15.46 2.11 -4.41
N GLU A 12 -14.36 1.41 -4.68
CA GLU A 12 -13.98 0.98 -6.03
C GLU A 12 -14.65 -0.33 -6.44
N VAL A 13 -15.12 -1.13 -5.47
CA VAL A 13 -15.81 -2.42 -5.70
C VAL A 13 -14.96 -3.41 -6.52
N ASN A 14 -13.64 -3.39 -6.32
CA ASN A 14 -12.71 -4.32 -6.99
C ASN A 14 -12.42 -5.58 -6.18
N GLU A 15 -12.62 -5.52 -4.85
CA GLU A 15 -12.49 -6.65 -3.91
C GLU A 15 -11.13 -7.38 -3.87
N THR A 16 -10.10 -6.87 -4.54
CA THR A 16 -8.75 -7.47 -4.56
C THR A 16 -8.06 -7.48 -3.19
N LEU A 17 -8.30 -6.46 -2.36
CA LEU A 17 -7.65 -6.34 -1.05
C LEU A 17 -8.51 -6.96 0.04
N SER A 18 -7.86 -7.74 0.91
CA SER A 18 -8.48 -8.31 2.12
C SER A 18 -7.48 -8.34 3.28
N ILE A 19 -7.98 -8.59 4.49
CA ILE A 19 -7.16 -8.88 5.67
C ILE A 19 -7.70 -10.15 6.30
N ASN A 20 -6.83 -11.15 6.49
CA ASN A 20 -7.16 -12.29 7.33
C ASN A 20 -6.89 -11.91 8.80
N TRP A 21 -7.95 -11.67 9.57
CA TRP A 21 -7.86 -11.29 10.99
C TRP A 21 -7.55 -12.46 11.91
N GLU A 22 -7.68 -13.69 11.42
CA GLU A 22 -7.39 -14.91 12.19
C GLU A 22 -5.90 -15.26 12.23
N ASP A 23 -5.10 -14.64 11.34
CA ASP A 23 -3.66 -14.88 11.30
C ASP A 23 -2.96 -14.37 12.58
N PRO A 24 -1.88 -15.03 13.06
CA PRO A 24 -1.09 -14.55 14.19
C PRO A 24 -0.56 -13.12 14.00
N ASN A 25 -0.33 -12.72 12.75
CA ASN A 25 0.07 -11.37 12.36
C ASN A 25 -0.77 -10.93 11.13
N PRO A 26 -1.96 -10.34 11.36
CA PRO A 26 -2.84 -9.92 10.28
C PRO A 26 -2.16 -8.88 9.38
N ARG A 27 -2.19 -9.13 8.06
CA ARG A 27 -1.65 -8.23 7.05
C ARG A 27 -2.64 -8.06 5.90
N VAL A 28 -2.45 -6.99 5.13
CA VAL A 28 -3.19 -6.78 3.89
C VAL A 28 -2.70 -7.79 2.85
N LEU A 29 -3.64 -8.46 2.20
CA LEU A 29 -3.41 -9.47 1.18
C LEU A 29 -4.04 -9.02 -0.13
N TRP A 30 -3.36 -9.28 -1.24
CA TRP A 30 -3.92 -9.18 -2.59
C TRP A 30 -4.39 -10.56 -3.00
N ASP A 31 -5.66 -10.72 -3.37
CA ASP A 31 -6.27 -12.00 -3.77
C ASP A 31 -5.83 -13.18 -2.88
N GLY A 32 -5.88 -13.00 -1.55
CA GLY A 32 -5.52 -14.04 -0.59
C GLY A 32 -4.02 -14.30 -0.40
N GLY A 33 -3.13 -13.52 -1.03
CA GLY A 33 -1.68 -13.58 -0.80
C GLY A 33 -0.80 -13.49 -2.05
N SER A 34 -1.40 -13.33 -3.23
CA SER A 34 -0.70 -13.11 -4.49
C SER A 34 0.13 -11.83 -4.47
N THR A 35 1.12 -11.74 -5.35
CA THR A 35 1.82 -10.47 -5.59
C THR A 35 0.90 -9.50 -6.33
N ILE A 36 1.09 -8.19 -6.15
CA ILE A 36 0.23 -7.17 -6.79
C ILE A 36 0.14 -7.33 -8.32
N GLY A 37 1.23 -7.73 -8.98
CA GLY A 37 1.28 -7.90 -10.44
C GLY A 37 0.58 -9.15 -10.96
N GLU A 38 0.32 -10.12 -10.09
CA GLU A 38 -0.37 -11.37 -10.40
C GLU A 38 -1.81 -11.38 -9.85
N SER A 39 -2.22 -10.28 -9.21
CA SER A 39 -3.57 -10.11 -8.68
C SER A 39 -4.52 -9.47 -9.70
N SER A 40 -5.81 -9.48 -9.37
CA SER A 40 -6.91 -8.78 -10.03
C SER A 40 -6.85 -7.25 -9.89
N CYS A 41 -5.77 -6.70 -9.32
CA CYS A 41 -5.61 -5.26 -9.12
C CYS A 41 -5.50 -4.52 -10.46
N VAL A 42 -6.43 -3.59 -10.71
CA VAL A 42 -6.42 -2.73 -11.91
C VAL A 42 -5.57 -1.46 -11.74
N SER A 43 -4.83 -1.34 -10.64
CA SER A 43 -3.97 -0.18 -10.33
C SER A 43 -4.70 1.18 -10.31
N CYS A 44 -5.95 1.22 -9.80
CA CYS A 44 -6.73 2.46 -9.71
C CYS A 44 -6.16 3.52 -8.73
N GLY A 45 -5.32 3.11 -7.78
CA GLY A 45 -4.61 4.02 -6.88
C GLY A 45 -5.44 4.56 -5.69
N HIS A 46 -6.70 4.15 -5.50
CA HIS A 46 -7.46 4.64 -4.34
C HIS A 46 -6.83 4.20 -3.00
N CYS A 47 -6.35 2.96 -2.95
CA CYS A 47 -5.75 2.38 -1.75
C CYS A 47 -4.49 3.13 -1.26
N ILE A 48 -3.72 3.75 -2.16
CA ILE A 48 -2.53 4.53 -1.81
C ILE A 48 -2.89 5.92 -1.29
N THR A 49 -3.95 6.53 -1.83
CA THR A 49 -4.42 7.87 -1.43
C THR A 49 -4.97 7.88 0.00
N VAL A 50 -5.64 6.80 0.40
CA VAL A 50 -6.23 6.69 1.75
C VAL A 50 -5.26 6.15 2.80
N CYS A 51 -4.06 5.72 2.41
CA CYS A 51 -3.12 5.06 3.30
C CYS A 51 -2.43 6.08 4.23
N PRO A 52 -2.66 6.04 5.56
CA PRO A 52 -2.16 7.07 6.47
C PRO A 52 -0.66 6.92 6.79
N CYS A 53 -0.10 5.73 6.62
CA CYS A 53 1.28 5.41 6.97
C CYS A 53 2.16 5.15 5.76
N ASN A 54 1.66 5.42 4.55
CA ASN A 54 2.43 5.24 3.32
C ASN A 54 2.90 3.79 3.07
N ALA A 55 2.17 2.80 3.63
CA ALA A 55 2.46 1.38 3.42
C ALA A 55 2.23 0.94 1.96
N LEU A 56 1.39 1.67 1.23
CA LEU A 56 1.20 1.55 -0.21
C LEU A 56 1.52 2.89 -0.84
N MET A 57 2.32 2.87 -1.89
CA MET A 57 2.76 4.06 -2.62
C MET A 57 2.77 3.80 -4.11
N GLU A 58 2.60 4.87 -4.88
CA GLU A 58 2.85 4.84 -6.30
C GLU A 58 4.34 4.68 -6.59
N LYS A 59 4.70 3.84 -7.55
CA LYS A 59 6.12 3.52 -7.82
C LYS A 59 6.92 4.74 -8.26
N THR A 60 6.35 5.65 -9.06
CA THR A 60 7.08 6.83 -9.54
C THR A 60 7.31 7.87 -8.44
N MET A 61 6.57 7.77 -7.32
CA MET A 61 6.70 8.69 -6.18
C MET A 61 7.80 8.28 -5.20
N LEU A 62 8.30 7.05 -5.27
CA LEU A 62 9.36 6.56 -4.38
C LEU A 62 10.64 7.40 -4.54
N GLY A 63 11.01 8.13 -3.49
CA GLY A 63 12.16 9.04 -3.48
C GLY A 63 11.92 10.39 -4.17
N HIS A 64 10.77 10.58 -4.82
CA HIS A 64 10.41 11.82 -5.53
C HIS A 64 9.38 12.66 -4.76
N ALA A 65 8.57 12.05 -3.90
CA ALA A 65 7.60 12.75 -3.06
C ALA A 65 7.59 12.27 -1.60
N GLY A 66 7.47 13.23 -0.66
CA GLY A 66 7.43 12.99 0.78
C GLY A 66 8.26 14.00 1.58
N PHE A 67 8.05 14.09 2.89
CA PHE A 67 8.75 15.06 3.74
C PHE A 67 10.28 14.90 3.76
N LEU A 68 10.78 13.69 3.49
CA LEU A 68 12.20 13.35 3.58
C LEU A 68 12.90 13.28 2.22
N THR A 69 12.23 13.55 1.10
CA THR A 69 12.82 13.35 -0.24
C THR A 69 13.88 14.39 -0.61
N SER A 70 13.87 15.56 0.03
CA SER A 70 14.92 16.58 -0.14
C SER A 70 16.20 16.29 0.63
N LEU A 71 16.23 15.25 1.48
CA LEU A 71 17.43 14.88 2.22
C LEU A 71 18.43 14.17 1.30
N LYS A 72 19.73 14.41 1.54
CA LYS A 72 20.78 13.68 0.84
C LYS A 72 20.65 12.19 1.13
N LYS A 73 20.84 11.34 0.10
CA LYS A 73 20.76 9.88 0.22
C LYS A 73 21.68 9.32 1.31
N SER A 74 22.85 9.94 1.52
CA SER A 74 23.78 9.57 2.60
C SER A 74 23.21 9.77 4.00
N ALA A 75 22.33 10.77 4.21
CA ALA A 75 21.67 11.01 5.48
C ALA A 75 20.52 10.00 5.70
N LEU A 76 19.77 9.67 4.64
CA LEU A 76 18.71 8.65 4.68
C LEU A 76 19.24 7.25 5.00
N SER A 77 20.35 6.86 4.37
CA SER A 77 20.93 5.52 4.55
C SER A 77 21.50 5.26 5.95
N GLY A 78 21.68 6.29 6.79
CA GLY A 78 22.12 6.14 8.17
C GLY A 78 20.97 6.06 9.20
N MET A 79 19.72 6.18 8.76
CA MET A 79 18.53 6.12 9.62
C MET A 79 17.81 4.75 9.56
N ILE A 80 18.23 3.88 8.64
CA ILE A 80 17.76 2.50 8.46
C ILE A 80 18.90 1.53 8.77
#